data_AF-A0A2V9VQC4-F1
#
_entry.id   AF-A0A2V9VQC4-F1
#
_cell.length_a   1.000
_cell.length_b   1.000
_cell.length_c   1.000
_cell.angle_alpha   90.00
_cell.angle_beta   90.00
_cell.angle_gamma   90.00
#
_symmetry.space_group_name_H-M   'P 1'
#
loop_
_entity.id
_entity.type
_entity.pdbx_description
1 polymer ?
#
loop_
_entity_poly.entity_id
_entity_poly.type
_entity_poly.pdbx_seq_one_letter_code
_entity_poly.pdbx_strand_id
1 'polypeptide(L)'
;MTKKRRKLHGSVQKVIKPAFPHEKEKAEIGIEEADELYREIRVENVLTDPEGHKVRLKPGAEVDVVVEADSDATLKQPDEDSKKK
;
A
#
# COMPACT_ATOMS: atom_id res chain seq x y z
N MET A 1 -5.07 -3.80 -21.95
CA MET A 1 -4.23 -4.58 -21.01
C MET A 1 -5.09 -4.89 -19.81
N THR A 2 -5.27 -6.15 -19.45
CA THR A 2 -6.10 -6.54 -18.29
C THR A 2 -5.25 -6.48 -17.04
N LYS A 3 -5.66 -5.72 -16.04
CA LYS A 3 -4.95 -5.63 -14.77
C LYS A 3 -5.54 -6.57 -13.73
N LYS A 4 -4.67 -7.15 -12.91
CA LYS A 4 -5.02 -7.91 -11.71
C LYS A 4 -4.85 -6.99 -10.51
N ARG A 5 -5.77 -7.04 -9.55
CA ARG A 5 -5.70 -6.22 -8.35
C ARG A 5 -6.08 -7.00 -7.11
N ARG A 6 -5.46 -6.66 -5.99
CA ARG A 6 -5.84 -7.06 -4.63
C ARG A 6 -5.96 -5.82 -3.77
N LYS A 7 -7.02 -5.77 -2.98
CA LYS A 7 -7.29 -4.70 -2.02
C LYS A 7 -6.95 -5.21 -0.61
N LEU A 8 -6.26 -4.40 0.16
CA LEU A 8 -5.85 -4.68 1.54
C LEU A 8 -6.29 -3.50 2.40
N HIS A 9 -6.71 -3.79 3.63
CA HIS A 9 -7.16 -2.76 4.56
C HIS A 9 -5.98 -2.32 5.42
N GLY A 10 -5.92 -1.02 5.72
CA GLY A 10 -4.87 -0.51 6.56
C GLY A 10 -5.25 0.75 7.30
N SER A 11 -4.37 1.11 8.24
CA SER A 11 -4.49 2.32 9.04
C SER A 11 -3.18 3.09 9.05
N VAL A 12 -3.28 4.42 9.03
CA VAL A 12 -2.11 5.30 9.09
C VAL A 12 -1.58 5.31 10.52
N GLN A 13 -0.54 4.53 10.78
CA GLN A 13 0.06 4.45 12.11
C GLN A 13 0.81 5.73 12.46
N LYS A 14 1.55 6.27 11.50
CA LYS A 14 2.40 7.45 11.73
C LYS A 14 2.58 8.30 10.49
N VAL A 15 2.64 9.60 10.70
CA VAL A 15 3.14 10.56 9.71
C VAL A 15 4.57 10.93 10.08
N ILE A 16 5.51 10.54 9.23
CA ILE A 16 6.96 10.72 9.43
C ILE A 16 7.36 12.03 8.74
N LYS A 17 7.76 13.00 9.56
CA LYS A 17 8.31 14.27 9.06
C LYS A 17 9.70 14.03 8.45
N PRO A 18 10.05 14.74 7.36
CA PRO A 18 11.35 14.62 6.75
C PRO A 18 12.45 15.10 7.72
N ALA A 19 13.58 14.40 7.74
CA ALA A 19 14.74 14.82 8.53
C ALA A 19 15.52 15.93 7.82
N PHE A 20 15.51 15.91 6.49
CA PHE A 20 16.19 16.89 5.66
C PHE A 20 15.22 17.69 4.77
N PRO A 21 15.52 18.96 4.43
CA PRO A 21 14.62 19.80 3.63
C PRO A 21 14.30 19.29 2.22
N HIS A 22 15.12 18.39 1.67
CA HIS A 22 14.92 17.81 0.34
C HIS A 22 14.04 16.56 0.35
N GLU A 23 13.72 16.03 1.52
CA GLU A 23 12.87 14.86 1.68
C GLU A 23 11.41 15.27 1.87
N LYS A 24 10.49 14.41 1.44
CA LYS A 24 9.06 14.58 1.65
C LYS A 24 8.59 13.84 2.89
N GLU A 25 7.50 14.33 3.46
CA GLU A 25 6.75 13.64 4.52
C GLU A 25 6.26 12.28 4.00
N LYS A 26 6.36 11.25 4.85
CA LYS A 26 5.89 9.90 4.53
C LYS A 26 4.77 9.47 5.47
N ALA A 27 3.80 8.74 4.96
CA ALA A 27 2.81 8.03 5.74
C ALA A 27 3.28 6.58 5.93
N GLU A 28 3.29 6.12 7.18
CA GLU A 28 3.46 4.72 7.55
C GLU A 28 2.07 4.10 7.72
N ILE A 29 1.77 3.11 6.89
CA ILE A 29 0.48 2.43 6.85
C ILE A 29 0.71 1.00 7.33
N GLY A 30 0.00 0.61 8.39
CA GLY A 30 -0.09 -0.78 8.81
C GLY A 30 -1.19 -1.49 8.04
N ILE A 31 -0.89 -2.66 7.49
CA ILE A 31 -1.80 -3.51 6.71
C ILE A 31 -2.34 -4.62 7.60
N GLU A 32 -3.66 -4.77 7.66
CA GLU A 32 -4.31 -5.71 8.59
C GLU A 32 -4.11 -7.17 8.19
N GLU A 33 -4.13 -7.47 6.89
CA GLU A 33 -4.01 -8.83 6.35
C GLU A 33 -2.56 -9.28 6.12
N ALA A 34 -1.58 -8.48 6.54
CA ALA A 34 -0.16 -8.79 6.42
C ALA A 34 0.39 -9.47 7.67
N ASP A 35 1.47 -10.25 7.52
CA ASP A 35 2.12 -10.93 8.63
C ASP A 35 2.57 -9.93 9.70
N GLU A 36 2.46 -10.33 10.98
CA GLU A 36 2.59 -9.41 12.13
C GLU A 36 3.89 -8.59 12.17
N LEU A 37 4.98 -9.15 11.65
CA LEU A 37 6.31 -8.52 11.60
C LEU A 37 6.57 -7.72 10.31
N TYR A 38 5.71 -7.83 9.29
CA TYR A 38 5.92 -7.28 7.94
C TYR A 38 4.68 -6.55 7.40
N ARG A 39 3.91 -5.92 8.28
CA ARG A 39 2.65 -5.24 7.92
C ARG A 39 2.79 -3.80 7.47
N GLU A 40 3.98 -3.21 7.53
CA GLU A 40 4.15 -1.77 7.39
C GLU A 40 4.68 -1.38 6.02
N ILE A 41 4.02 -0.41 5.39
CA ILE A 41 4.51 0.25 4.18
C ILE A 41 4.69 1.75 4.43
N ARG A 42 5.76 2.32 3.86
CA ARG A 42 6.02 3.77 3.91
C ARG A 42 5.95 4.36 2.52
N VAL A 43 5.00 5.27 2.32
CA VAL A 43 4.76 5.97 1.06
C VAL A 43 4.83 7.48 1.26
N GLU A 44 5.12 8.24 0.21
CA GLU A 44 5.01 9.70 0.29
C GLU A 44 3.59 10.11 0.67
N ASN A 45 3.42 11.02 1.63
CA ASN A 45 2.11 11.45 2.12
C ASN A 45 1.48 12.51 1.20
N VAL A 46 1.30 12.15 -0.07
CA VAL A 46 0.76 13.04 -1.10
C VAL A 46 -0.30 12.29 -1.89
N LEU A 47 -1.56 12.68 -1.70
CA LEU A 47 -2.72 12.21 -2.45
C LEU A 47 -3.23 13.35 -3.33
N THR A 48 -4.04 12.99 -4.33
CA THR A 48 -4.72 13.95 -5.20
C THR A 48 -6.21 13.83 -4.98
N ASP A 49 -6.88 14.96 -4.71
CA ASP A 49 -8.33 15.00 -4.59
C ASP A 49 -9.03 15.08 -5.97
N PRO A 50 -10.38 15.02 -6.04
CA PRO A 50 -11.10 15.09 -7.31
C PRO A 50 -10.89 16.40 -8.10
N GLU A 51 -10.46 17.47 -7.45
CA GLU A 51 -10.18 18.77 -8.07
C GLU A 51 -8.72 18.89 -8.52
N GLY A 52 -7.88 17.90 -8.20
CA GLY A 52 -6.46 17.88 -8.54
C GLY A 52 -5.55 18.50 -7.48
N HIS A 53 -6.07 18.89 -6.32
CA HIS A 53 -5.24 19.44 -5.24
C HIS A 53 -4.50 18.33 -4.50
N LYS A 54 -3.28 18.68 -4.05
CA LYS A 54 -2.47 17.80 -3.21
C LYS A 54 -2.98 17.83 -1.77
N VAL A 55 -3.38 16.68 -1.27
CA VAL A 55 -3.83 16.46 0.11
C VAL A 55 -2.99 15.39 0.79
N ARG A 56 -3.11 15.27 2.11
CA ARG A 56 -2.31 14.37 2.93
C ARG A 56 -3.17 13.55 3.89
N LEU A 57 -2.69 12.35 4.20
CA LEU A 57 -3.25 11.47 5.21
C LEU A 57 -2.98 12.00 6.62
N LYS A 58 -3.88 11.67 7.55
CA LYS A 58 -3.76 11.96 8.98
C LYS A 58 -3.48 10.65 9.75
N PRO A 59 -2.76 10.70 10.88
CA PRO A 59 -2.63 9.54 11.76
C PRO A 59 -4.02 9.01 12.17
N GLY A 60 -4.16 7.69 12.23
CA GLY A 60 -5.39 6.99 12.57
C GLY A 60 -6.43 6.91 11.44
N ALA A 61 -6.17 7.48 10.27
CA ALA A 61 -7.07 7.35 9.13
C ALA A 61 -7.08 5.91 8.60
N GLU A 62 -8.27 5.39 8.32
CA GLU A 62 -8.47 4.14 7.58
C GLU A 62 -8.18 4.37 6.09
N VAL A 63 -7.48 3.42 5.48
CA VAL A 63 -7.07 3.49 4.08
C VAL A 63 -7.18 2.13 3.40
N ASP A 64 -7.36 2.18 2.08
CA ASP A 64 -7.31 1.01 1.23
C ASP A 64 -5.99 0.97 0.46
N VAL A 65 -5.21 -0.08 0.63
CA VAL A 65 -4.00 -0.34 -0.14
C VAL A 65 -4.35 -1.24 -1.32
N VAL A 66 -4.20 -0.74 -2.55
CA VAL A 66 -4.48 -1.49 -3.77
C VAL A 66 -3.18 -1.89 -4.44
N VAL A 67 -2.91 -3.20 -4.48
CA VAL A 67 -1.81 -3.77 -5.26
C VAL A 67 -2.36 -4.11 -6.64
N GLU A 68 -1.83 -3.48 -7.68
CA GLU A 68 -2.28 -3.66 -9.06
C GLU A 68 -1.09 -4.00 -9.96
N ALA A 69 -1.27 -4.98 -10.85
CA ALA A 69 -0.26 -5.40 -11.82
C ALA A 69 -0.91 -5.80 -13.16
N ASP A 70 -0.18 -5.63 -14.26
CA ASP A 70 -0.62 -6.12 -15.57
C ASP A 70 -0.60 -7.65 -15.63
N SER A 71 -1.44 -8.23 -16.48
CA SER A 71 -1.56 -9.70 -16.58
C SER A 71 -0.25 -10.38 -17.00
N ASP A 72 0.55 -9.74 -17.85
CA ASP A 72 1.87 -10.24 -18.27
C ASP A 72 2.93 -10.15 -17.17
N ALA A 73 2.70 -9.32 -16.15
CA ALA A 73 3.55 -9.22 -14.95
C ALA A 73 3.15 -10.21 -13.84
N THR A 74 2.22 -11.14 -14.10
CA THR A 74 1.72 -12.10 -13.10
C THR A 74 1.92 -13.54 -13.54
N LEU A 75 2.19 -14.42 -12.57
CA LEU A 75 2.21 -15.87 -12.76
C LEU A 75 1.01 -16.49 -12.03
N LYS A 76 0.52 -17.63 -12.52
CA LYS A 76 -0.50 -18.41 -11.81
C LYS A 76 0.07 -18.87 -10.46
N GLN A 77 -0.69 -18.69 -9.38
CA GLN A 77 -0.35 -19.37 -8.13
C GLN A 77 -0.44 -20.88 -8.35
N PRO A 78 0.55 -21.67 -7.89
CA PRO A 78 0.44 -23.12 -7.92
C PRO A 78 -0.71 -23.55 -7.03
N ASP A 79 -1.56 -24.45 -7.52
CA ASP A 79 -2.59 -25.09 -6.72
C ASP A 79 -1.93 -25.82 -5.55
N GLU A 80 -2.49 -25.67 -4.34
CA GLU A 80 -1.98 -26.32 -3.12
C GLU A 80 -1.88 -27.86 -3.26
N ASP A 81 -2.66 -28.45 -4.17
CA ASP A 81 -2.64 -29.88 -4.51
C ASP A 81 -1.36 -30.31 -5.25
N SER A 82 -0.72 -29.40 -5.99
CA SER A 82 0.51 -29.68 -6.75
C SER A 82 1.77 -29.77 -5.87
N LYS A 83 1.72 -29.30 -4.62
CA LYS A 83 2.84 -29.37 -3.66
C LYS A 83 2.93 -30.69 -2.91
N LYS A 84 1.94 -31.58 -3.04
CA LYS A 84 1.87 -32.87 -2.31
C LYS A 84 2.38 -34.08 -3.10
N LYS A 85 2.98 -33.88 -4.28
CA LYS A 85 3.43 -34.97 -5.16
C LYS A 85 4.94 -35.11 -5.20
#